data_AF-A0A2E6LXX0-F1
#
_entry.id   AF-A0A2E6LXX0-F1
#
_cell.length_a   1.000
_cell.length_b   1.000
_cell.length_c   1.000
_cell.angle_alpha   90.00
_cell.angle_beta   90.00
_cell.angle_gamma   90.00
#
_symmetry.space_group_name_H-M   'P 1'
#
loop_
_entity.id
_entity.type
_entity.pdbx_description
1 polymer ?
#
loop_
_entity_poly.entity_id
_entity_poly.type
_entity_poly.pdbx_seq_one_letter_code
_entity_poly.pdbx_strand_id
1 'polypeptide(L)'
;MKINTNPFINSVAPGKTDGGVSSVCRVSTSGLDQKSFQDQYTQTKNNLGQINPSKDHNKSASKQLQLLTQKAPTFPPLDQLVLLKDHQPQNAILLTGRIVQHLNPKVWDTFTSSEKLQITAEHLESMCHFLNMDAAELHKTNELKSLYLSESQLESYRQALISDNRFTHKWLFEKEEIHPHLLIQPQNPAFNAIADSIGDDTRWIWDEIGDAHKEHFELFEFDQFYEKQGYIQRSGSMDLTVESIILFGHKKNGIYQLKHAGKINEHGFYQSKQHTGGTLLWPAPIADACEEFGEPLLQYVRKEEPVESTDTNGSDTPG
;
A
#
# COMPACT_ATOMS: atom_id res chain seq x y z
N MET A 1 -1.21 3.71 -61.54
CA MET A 1 0.02 2.97 -61.21
C MET A 1 -0.38 1.86 -60.24
N LYS A 2 0.06 0.63 -60.52
CA LYS A 2 -0.56 -0.62 -60.05
C LYS A 2 -0.26 -0.92 -58.57
N ILE A 3 -1.29 -1.45 -57.93
CA ILE A 3 -1.33 -2.19 -56.68
C ILE A 3 -0.38 -3.39 -56.75
N ASN A 4 0.33 -3.68 -55.65
CA ASN A 4 0.76 -5.06 -55.38
C ASN A 4 0.57 -5.39 -53.89
N THR A 5 -0.56 -6.05 -53.64
CA THR A 5 -0.93 -6.81 -52.45
C THR A 5 -0.45 -8.24 -52.63
N ASN A 6 0.30 -8.83 -51.69
CA ASN A 6 -0.20 -10.00 -50.96
C ASN A 6 0.73 -10.49 -49.82
N PRO A 7 0.14 -11.23 -48.87
CA PRO A 7 0.65 -11.51 -47.52
C PRO A 7 1.22 -12.93 -47.39
N PHE A 8 1.85 -13.22 -46.25
CA PHE A 8 1.91 -14.59 -45.74
C PHE A 8 1.07 -14.67 -44.46
N ILE A 9 -0.16 -15.12 -44.65
CA ILE A 9 -1.02 -15.71 -43.62
C ILE A 9 -0.85 -17.21 -43.78
N ASN A 10 -0.33 -17.90 -42.76
CA ASN A 10 -0.53 -19.34 -42.66
C ASN A 10 -1.91 -19.58 -42.05
N SER A 11 -2.77 -20.13 -42.88
CA SER A 11 -4.09 -20.64 -42.57
C SER A 11 -4.03 -21.80 -41.58
N VAL A 12 -4.91 -21.83 -40.59
CA VAL A 12 -5.50 -23.07 -40.09
C VAL A 12 -7.01 -22.86 -39.98
N ALA A 13 -7.76 -23.62 -40.76
CA ALA A 13 -9.22 -23.61 -40.81
C ALA A 13 -9.84 -24.37 -39.61
N PRO A 14 -11.11 -24.10 -39.27
CA PRO A 14 -11.79 -24.76 -38.16
C PRO A 14 -12.37 -26.12 -38.62
N GLY A 15 -11.91 -27.19 -37.99
CA GLY A 15 -12.49 -28.54 -38.10
C GLY A 15 -13.42 -28.81 -36.92
N LYS A 16 -14.60 -29.37 -37.22
CA LYS A 16 -15.65 -29.75 -36.27
C LYS A 16 -15.25 -30.91 -35.35
N THR A 17 -15.90 -30.90 -34.19
CA THR A 17 -16.07 -31.89 -33.11
C THR A 17 -15.86 -33.37 -33.44
N ASP A 18 -15.18 -34.10 -32.56
CA ASP A 18 -15.68 -35.34 -31.94
C ASP A 18 -14.88 -35.69 -30.65
N GLY A 19 -15.57 -36.31 -29.70
CA GLY A 19 -15.12 -36.50 -28.32
C GLY A 19 -13.92 -37.43 -28.14
N GLY A 20 -13.18 -37.20 -27.05
CA GLY A 20 -12.11 -38.09 -26.59
C GLY A 20 -11.37 -37.48 -25.40
N VAL A 21 -11.54 -38.10 -24.24
CA VAL A 21 -10.82 -37.80 -22.99
C VAL A 21 -9.31 -37.78 -23.27
N SER A 22 -8.61 -36.70 -22.94
CA SER A 22 -7.14 -36.71 -22.87
C SER A 22 -6.62 -35.79 -21.79
N SER A 23 -5.68 -36.35 -21.03
CA SER A 23 -5.09 -35.87 -19.79
C SER A 23 -4.61 -34.42 -19.81
N VAL A 24 -4.86 -33.70 -18.72
CA VAL A 24 -4.12 -32.50 -18.33
C VAL A 24 -2.65 -32.89 -18.16
N CYS A 25 -1.84 -32.67 -19.19
CA CYS A 25 -0.39 -32.71 -19.06
C CYS A 25 0.04 -31.53 -18.18
N ARG A 26 0.56 -31.85 -17.00
CA ARG A 26 1.41 -30.93 -16.22
C ARG A 26 2.57 -30.52 -17.11
N VAL A 27 2.56 -29.28 -17.60
CA VAL A 27 3.75 -28.65 -18.15
C VAL A 27 4.61 -28.26 -16.96
N SER A 28 5.59 -29.12 -16.65
CA SER A 28 6.70 -28.80 -15.77
C SER A 28 7.49 -27.66 -16.42
N THR A 29 7.36 -26.44 -15.89
CA THR A 29 8.28 -25.34 -16.16
C THR A 29 9.63 -25.67 -15.52
N SER A 30 10.45 -26.39 -16.28
CA SER A 30 11.83 -26.77 -15.96
C SER A 30 12.69 -25.53 -15.67
N GLY A 31 13.61 -25.65 -14.72
CA GLY A 31 14.46 -24.59 -14.12
C GLY A 31 15.37 -23.74 -15.01
N LEU A 32 15.04 -23.54 -16.29
CA LEU A 32 15.60 -22.52 -17.17
C LEU A 32 15.04 -21.12 -16.85
N ASP A 33 13.77 -21.02 -16.42
CA ASP A 33 13.15 -19.74 -16.04
C ASP A 33 13.67 -19.19 -14.69
N GLN A 34 13.99 -20.09 -13.75
CA GLN A 34 14.60 -19.70 -12.47
C GLN A 34 16.04 -19.20 -12.63
N LYS A 35 16.81 -19.79 -13.56
CA LYS A 35 18.19 -19.34 -13.82
C LYS A 35 18.22 -17.95 -14.46
N SER A 36 17.33 -17.68 -15.42
CA SER A 36 17.12 -16.37 -16.04
C SER A 36 16.75 -15.30 -14.99
N PHE A 37 15.86 -15.62 -14.06
CA PHE A 37 15.48 -14.74 -12.97
C PHE A 37 16.63 -14.54 -11.97
N GLN A 38 17.36 -15.59 -11.57
CA GLN A 38 18.50 -15.49 -10.66
C GLN A 38 19.65 -14.68 -11.27
N ASP A 39 19.86 -14.79 -12.58
CA ASP A 39 20.89 -14.06 -13.31
C ASP A 39 20.50 -12.58 -13.49
N GLN A 40 19.25 -12.28 -13.86
CA GLN A 40 18.72 -10.91 -13.81
C GLN A 40 18.73 -10.33 -12.39
N TYR A 41 18.42 -11.13 -11.38
CA TYR A 41 18.44 -10.77 -9.98
C TYR A 41 19.86 -10.45 -9.51
N THR A 42 20.84 -11.27 -9.86
CA THR A 42 22.25 -11.05 -9.51
C THR A 42 22.80 -9.83 -10.24
N GLN A 43 22.42 -9.63 -11.50
CA GLN A 43 22.82 -8.47 -12.28
C GLN A 43 22.19 -7.18 -11.75
N THR A 44 20.90 -7.20 -11.38
CA THR A 44 20.20 -6.05 -10.78
C THR A 44 20.70 -5.75 -9.37
N LYS A 45 20.98 -6.77 -8.56
CA LYS A 45 21.59 -6.64 -7.22
C LYS A 45 23.02 -6.08 -7.28
N ASN A 46 23.82 -6.54 -8.25
CA ASN A 46 25.16 -6.00 -8.50
C ASN A 46 25.10 -4.55 -9.02
N ASN A 47 24.11 -4.21 -9.86
CA ASN A 47 23.91 -2.84 -10.35
C ASN A 47 23.43 -1.91 -9.23
N LEU A 48 22.49 -2.34 -8.38
CA LEU A 48 21.98 -1.58 -7.23
C LEU A 48 23.06 -1.38 -6.15
N GLY A 49 23.90 -2.39 -5.89
CA GLY A 49 25.05 -2.29 -4.99
C GLY A 49 26.21 -1.45 -5.53
N GLN A 50 26.18 -1.06 -6.81
CA GLN A 50 27.16 -0.17 -7.43
C GLN A 50 26.67 1.28 -7.54
N ILE A 51 25.42 1.57 -7.17
CA ILE A 51 24.95 2.95 -7.18
C ILE A 51 25.50 3.67 -5.96
N ASN A 52 26.72 4.19 -6.09
CA ASN A 52 27.19 5.25 -5.21
C ASN A 52 26.20 6.41 -5.33
N PRO A 53 25.71 6.99 -4.21
CA PRO A 53 24.84 8.15 -4.26
C PRO A 53 25.55 9.27 -5.04
N SER A 54 25.12 9.47 -6.28
CA SER A 54 25.66 10.55 -7.11
C SER A 54 25.11 11.86 -6.55
N LYS A 55 25.94 12.90 -6.48
CA LYS A 55 25.50 14.24 -6.06
C LYS A 55 24.35 14.79 -6.91
N ASP A 56 24.08 14.20 -8.08
CA ASP A 56 23.04 14.63 -9.02
C ASP A 56 21.67 14.03 -8.68
N HIS A 57 21.59 12.78 -8.20
CA HIS A 57 20.32 12.18 -7.76
C HIS A 57 19.77 12.87 -6.50
N ASN A 58 20.61 13.19 -5.52
CA ASN A 58 20.16 13.89 -4.30
C ASN A 58 19.68 15.32 -4.60
N LYS A 59 20.32 16.01 -5.54
CA LYS A 59 19.85 17.32 -6.03
C LYS A 59 18.53 17.20 -6.79
N SER A 60 18.40 16.17 -7.63
CA SER A 60 17.16 15.88 -8.35
C SER A 60 16.00 15.63 -7.39
N ALA A 61 16.18 14.74 -6.42
CA ALA A 61 15.20 14.44 -5.37
C ALA A 61 14.80 15.68 -4.57
N SER A 62 15.79 16.46 -4.10
CA SER A 62 15.54 17.69 -3.35
C SER A 62 14.72 18.70 -4.16
N LYS A 63 15.02 18.84 -5.47
CA LYS A 63 14.24 19.70 -6.37
C LYS A 63 12.81 19.20 -6.57
N GLN A 64 12.63 17.89 -6.75
CA GLN A 64 11.31 17.29 -6.92
C GLN A 64 10.45 17.46 -5.66
N LEU A 65 11.04 17.24 -4.49
CA LEU A 65 10.36 17.41 -3.21
C LEU A 65 10.07 18.88 -2.92
N GLN A 66 10.97 19.81 -3.26
CA GLN A 66 10.70 21.24 -3.16
C GLN A 66 9.54 21.68 -4.07
N LEU A 67 9.47 21.15 -5.31
CA LEU A 67 8.35 21.39 -6.21
C LEU A 67 7.04 20.78 -5.66
N LEU A 68 7.11 19.64 -4.98
CA LEU A 68 5.96 19.05 -4.30
C LEU A 68 5.49 19.94 -3.15
N THR A 69 6.38 20.42 -2.26
CA THR A 69 6.04 21.35 -1.18
C THR A 69 5.42 22.65 -1.71
N GLN A 70 5.87 23.16 -2.85
CA GLN A 70 5.25 24.34 -3.48
C GLN A 70 3.82 24.08 -3.98
N LYS A 71 3.52 22.85 -4.40
CA LYS A 71 2.19 22.46 -4.93
C LYS A 71 1.25 21.92 -3.85
N ALA A 72 1.79 21.39 -2.77
CA ALA A 72 1.09 20.88 -1.60
C ALA A 72 1.70 21.57 -0.36
N PRO A 73 1.21 22.77 0.01
CA PRO A 73 1.80 23.60 1.06
C PRO A 73 1.86 22.93 2.44
N THR A 74 0.99 21.93 2.67
CA THR A 74 0.96 21.13 3.89
C THR A 74 1.92 19.94 3.87
N PHE A 75 2.60 19.70 2.74
CA PHE A 75 3.65 18.69 2.70
C PHE A 75 4.84 19.18 3.54
N PRO A 76 5.28 18.40 4.55
CA PRO A 76 6.25 18.86 5.53
C PRO A 76 7.60 19.16 4.87
N PRO A 77 8.34 20.15 5.39
CA PRO A 77 9.71 20.39 5.01
C PRO A 77 10.57 19.12 5.07
N LEU A 78 11.55 19.03 4.16
CA LEU A 78 12.39 17.83 3.99
C LEU A 78 13.14 17.41 5.25
N ASP A 79 13.49 18.36 6.10
CA ASP A 79 14.19 18.17 7.38
C ASP A 79 13.26 17.73 8.52
N GLN A 80 11.95 17.90 8.37
CA GLN A 80 10.92 17.46 9.32
C GLN A 80 10.36 16.07 9.02
N LEU A 81 10.79 15.48 7.90
CA LEU A 81 10.45 14.14 7.48
C LEU A 81 11.22 13.07 8.29
N VAL A 82 11.21 13.17 9.63
CA VAL A 82 11.96 12.31 10.57
C VAL A 82 11.60 10.82 10.39
N LEU A 83 10.33 10.53 10.05
CA LEU A 83 9.84 9.18 9.74
C LEU A 83 10.37 8.60 8.43
N LEU A 84 11.16 9.32 7.62
CA LEU A 84 11.74 8.76 6.40
C LEU A 84 12.82 7.72 6.66
N LYS A 85 13.46 7.77 7.83
CA LYS A 85 14.51 6.81 8.21
C LYS A 85 13.94 5.45 8.54
N ASP A 86 12.75 5.43 9.14
CA ASP A 86 12.01 4.22 9.46
C ASP A 86 11.10 3.89 8.27
N HIS A 87 10.98 2.63 7.84
CA HIS A 87 10.13 2.25 6.70
C HIS A 87 10.53 2.91 5.36
N GLN A 88 11.83 3.04 5.08
CA GLN A 88 12.31 3.68 3.86
C GLN A 88 11.63 3.15 2.58
N PRO A 89 11.43 1.82 2.40
CA PRO A 89 10.78 1.30 1.19
C PRO A 89 9.38 1.88 0.97
N GLN A 90 8.54 1.89 2.00
CA GLN A 90 7.20 2.47 1.95
C GLN A 90 7.25 3.96 1.66
N ASN A 91 8.16 4.68 2.32
CA ASN A 91 8.34 6.11 2.09
C ASN A 91 8.73 6.44 0.65
N ALA A 92 9.63 5.69 0.02
CA ALA A 92 9.97 5.91 -1.38
C ALA A 92 8.74 5.76 -2.29
N ILE A 93 7.93 4.73 -2.07
CA ILE A 93 6.68 4.51 -2.82
C ILE A 93 5.71 5.69 -2.64
N LEU A 94 5.46 6.13 -1.40
CA LEU A 94 4.52 7.21 -1.11
C LEU A 94 4.99 8.55 -1.67
N LEU A 95 6.28 8.87 -1.52
CA LEU A 95 6.87 10.10 -2.06
C LEU A 95 6.80 10.13 -3.59
N THR A 96 7.16 9.03 -4.24
CA THR A 96 7.05 8.93 -5.71
C THR A 96 5.61 9.05 -6.16
N GLY A 97 4.68 8.35 -5.52
CA GLY A 97 3.25 8.46 -5.82
C GLY A 97 2.74 9.89 -5.65
N ARG A 98 3.16 10.60 -4.60
CA ARG A 98 2.77 12.00 -4.34
C ARG A 98 3.28 12.93 -5.42
N ILE A 99 4.55 12.78 -5.83
CA ILE A 99 5.13 13.54 -6.94
C ILE A 99 4.29 13.33 -8.21
N VAL A 100 4.02 12.07 -8.55
CA VAL A 100 3.23 11.71 -9.73
C VAL A 100 1.79 12.25 -9.65
N GLN A 101 1.12 12.17 -8.49
CA GLN A 101 -0.22 12.71 -8.28
C GLN A 101 -0.30 14.23 -8.54
N HIS A 102 0.77 14.97 -8.24
CA HIS A 102 0.84 16.43 -8.40
C HIS A 102 1.48 16.88 -9.72
N LEU A 103 1.77 15.96 -10.64
CA LEU A 103 2.08 16.30 -12.03
C LEU A 103 0.83 16.87 -12.71
N ASN A 104 1.05 17.88 -13.57
CA ASN A 104 -0.03 18.57 -14.28
C ASN A 104 -0.84 17.55 -15.10
N PRO A 105 -2.16 17.39 -14.86
CA PRO A 105 -2.97 16.41 -15.57
C PRO A 105 -2.91 16.54 -17.09
N LYS A 106 -2.96 17.77 -17.61
CA LYS A 106 -2.91 18.01 -19.06
C LYS A 106 -1.60 17.56 -19.69
N VAL A 107 -0.52 17.52 -18.92
CA VAL A 107 0.79 17.03 -19.39
C VAL A 107 0.86 15.52 -19.22
N TRP A 108 0.44 15.02 -18.06
CA TRP A 108 0.43 13.59 -17.75
C TRP A 108 -0.35 12.77 -18.79
N ASP A 109 -1.51 13.28 -19.20
CA ASP A 109 -2.40 12.61 -20.14
C ASP A 109 -1.85 12.58 -21.59
N THR A 110 -0.79 13.37 -21.87
CA THR A 110 -0.12 13.35 -23.18
C THR A 110 0.97 12.28 -23.28
N PHE A 111 1.42 11.73 -22.16
CA PHE A 111 2.45 10.70 -22.13
C PHE A 111 1.88 9.33 -22.49
N THR A 112 2.67 8.56 -23.23
CA THR A 112 2.45 7.12 -23.42
C THR A 112 2.68 6.35 -22.12
N SER A 113 2.14 5.13 -22.04
CA SER A 113 2.39 4.23 -20.90
C SER A 113 3.88 4.03 -20.60
N SER A 114 4.71 3.90 -21.64
CA SER A 114 6.17 3.74 -21.48
C SER A 114 6.81 4.98 -20.87
N GLU A 115 6.39 6.18 -21.28
CA GLU A 115 6.91 7.44 -20.74
C GLU A 115 6.48 7.64 -19.29
N LYS A 116 5.23 7.33 -18.95
CA LYS A 116 4.74 7.40 -17.56
C LYS A 116 5.52 6.46 -16.64
N LEU A 117 5.79 5.22 -17.09
CA LEU A 117 6.59 4.26 -16.33
C LEU A 117 8.04 4.72 -16.17
N GLN A 118 8.64 5.28 -17.22
CA GLN A 118 10.01 5.80 -17.17
C GLN A 118 10.12 6.98 -16.20
N ILE A 119 9.23 7.97 -16.29
CA ILE A 119 9.17 9.12 -15.38
C ILE A 119 9.00 8.65 -13.93
N THR A 120 8.10 7.70 -13.71
CA THR A 120 7.89 7.11 -12.37
C THR A 120 9.14 6.42 -11.85
N ALA A 121 9.85 5.66 -12.69
CA ALA A 121 11.08 4.99 -12.31
C ALA A 121 12.20 5.98 -11.95
N GLU A 122 12.35 7.07 -12.71
CA GLU A 122 13.34 8.13 -12.42
C GLU A 122 13.06 8.85 -11.10
N HIS A 123 11.78 9.11 -10.81
CA HIS A 123 11.35 9.65 -9.51
C HIS A 123 11.65 8.67 -8.39
N LEU A 124 11.34 7.38 -8.56
CA LEU A 124 11.59 6.36 -7.54
C LEU A 124 13.08 6.20 -7.26
N GLU A 125 13.91 6.12 -8.30
CA GLU A 125 15.37 6.04 -8.16
C GLU A 125 15.90 7.25 -7.38
N SER A 126 15.45 8.46 -7.73
CA SER A 126 15.81 9.68 -7.01
C SER A 126 15.42 9.61 -5.53
N MET A 127 14.23 9.09 -5.20
CA MET A 127 13.78 8.92 -3.80
C MET A 127 14.60 7.87 -3.06
N CYS A 128 14.91 6.74 -3.68
CA CYS A 128 15.74 5.68 -3.08
C CYS A 128 17.13 6.23 -2.71
N HIS A 129 17.74 7.04 -3.57
CA HIS A 129 19.00 7.71 -3.28
C HIS A 129 18.90 8.72 -2.15
N PHE A 130 17.86 9.55 -2.16
CA PHE A 130 17.63 10.53 -1.11
C PHE A 130 17.50 9.90 0.28
N LEU A 131 16.84 8.75 0.35
CA LEU A 131 16.66 7.99 1.58
C LEU A 131 17.91 7.21 2.02
N ASN A 132 18.94 7.13 1.16
CA ASN A 132 20.17 6.36 1.39
C ASN A 132 19.88 4.88 1.70
N MET A 133 18.97 4.27 0.93
CA MET A 133 18.57 2.88 1.11
C MET A 133 19.71 1.89 0.95
N ASP A 134 19.71 0.86 1.80
CA ASP A 134 20.59 -0.30 1.64
C ASP A 134 20.07 -1.30 0.59
N ALA A 135 20.83 -2.36 0.34
CA ALA A 135 20.49 -3.35 -0.69
C ALA A 135 19.20 -4.14 -0.37
N ALA A 136 18.88 -4.39 0.89
CA ALA A 136 17.67 -5.10 1.30
C ALA A 136 16.44 -4.18 1.14
N GLU A 137 16.58 -2.91 1.51
CA GLU A 137 15.55 -1.89 1.32
C GLU A 137 15.28 -1.64 -0.16
N LEU A 138 16.31 -1.51 -1.00
CA LEU A 138 16.17 -1.41 -2.46
C LEU A 138 15.47 -2.62 -3.07
N HIS A 139 15.76 -3.82 -2.57
CA HIS A 139 15.07 -5.03 -3.00
C HIS A 139 13.58 -4.94 -2.65
N LYS A 140 13.25 -4.60 -1.39
CA LYS A 140 11.86 -4.46 -0.95
C LYS A 140 11.11 -3.38 -1.74
N THR A 141 11.74 -2.24 -1.98
CA THR A 141 11.17 -1.16 -2.79
C THR A 141 10.85 -1.62 -4.21
N ASN A 142 11.71 -2.43 -4.82
CA ASN A 142 11.46 -2.98 -6.15
C ASN A 142 10.26 -3.94 -6.19
N GLU A 143 10.06 -4.76 -5.16
CA GLU A 143 8.85 -5.60 -5.03
C GLU A 143 7.58 -4.73 -4.92
N LEU A 144 7.63 -3.71 -4.06
CA LEU A 144 6.50 -2.81 -3.84
C LEU A 144 6.19 -1.94 -5.06
N LYS A 145 7.20 -1.57 -5.86
CA LYS A 145 7.05 -0.72 -7.05
C LYS A 145 6.00 -1.27 -8.01
N SER A 146 6.04 -2.56 -8.33
CA SER A 146 5.07 -3.16 -9.25
C SER A 146 3.64 -3.14 -8.71
N LEU A 147 3.49 -3.15 -7.39
CA LEU A 147 2.19 -3.22 -6.72
C LEU A 147 1.56 -1.83 -6.56
N TYR A 148 2.36 -0.81 -6.25
CA TYR A 148 1.85 0.52 -5.88
C TYR A 148 2.17 1.64 -6.87
N LEU A 149 3.13 1.42 -7.77
CA LEU A 149 3.54 2.40 -8.78
C LEU A 149 3.34 1.87 -10.21
N SER A 150 2.46 0.87 -10.39
CA SER A 150 1.97 0.52 -11.72
C SER A 150 1.13 1.65 -12.30
N GLU A 151 1.05 1.74 -13.64
CA GLU A 151 0.27 2.80 -14.29
C GLU A 151 -1.19 2.82 -13.81
N SER A 152 -1.82 1.65 -13.65
CA SER A 152 -3.21 1.54 -13.19
C SER A 152 -3.40 2.08 -11.76
N GLN A 153 -2.47 1.80 -10.87
CA GLN A 153 -2.50 2.28 -9.49
C GLN A 153 -2.26 3.78 -9.42
N LEU A 154 -1.24 4.28 -10.14
CA LEU A 154 -0.98 5.71 -10.24
C LEU A 154 -2.19 6.48 -10.79
N GLU A 155 -2.84 5.93 -11.80
CA GLU A 155 -4.05 6.56 -12.35
C GLU A 155 -5.20 6.53 -11.36
N SER A 156 -5.40 5.43 -10.64
CA SER A 156 -6.42 5.32 -9.59
C SER A 156 -6.19 6.36 -8.47
N TYR A 157 -4.93 6.53 -8.04
CA TYR A 157 -4.54 7.53 -7.05
C TYR A 157 -4.77 8.96 -7.54
N ARG A 158 -4.50 9.22 -8.83
CA ARG A 158 -4.76 10.53 -9.45
C ARG A 158 -6.25 10.82 -9.55
N GLN A 159 -7.05 9.85 -9.98
CA GLN A 159 -8.50 9.99 -10.04
C GLN A 159 -9.12 10.19 -8.66
N ALA A 160 -8.63 9.49 -7.63
CA ALA A 160 -9.03 9.71 -6.25
C ALA A 160 -8.76 11.16 -5.82
N LEU A 161 -7.57 11.71 -6.10
CA LEU A 161 -7.23 13.10 -5.79
C LEU A 161 -8.09 14.12 -6.54
N ILE A 162 -8.38 13.90 -7.82
CA ILE A 162 -9.24 14.77 -8.63
C ILE A 162 -10.69 14.75 -8.12
N SER A 163 -11.15 13.59 -7.67
CA SER A 163 -12.53 13.39 -7.21
C SER A 163 -12.76 13.90 -5.78
N ASP A 164 -11.69 14.10 -5.01
CA ASP A 164 -11.75 14.52 -3.62
C ASP A 164 -11.73 16.05 -3.49
N ASN A 165 -12.91 16.68 -3.56
CA ASN A 165 -13.09 18.14 -3.49
C ASN A 165 -13.64 18.61 -2.13
N ARG A 166 -13.53 17.80 -1.08
CA ARG A 166 -14.29 17.97 0.16
C ARG A 166 -13.41 17.75 1.42
N PHE A 167 -13.88 17.03 2.44
CA PHE A 167 -13.28 17.01 3.78
C PHE A 167 -11.80 16.60 3.76
N THR A 168 -11.45 15.49 3.12
CA THR A 168 -10.06 14.98 3.07
C THR A 168 -9.12 16.00 2.47
N HIS A 169 -9.44 16.51 1.26
CA HIS A 169 -8.67 17.55 0.59
C HIS A 169 -8.47 18.78 1.48
N LYS A 170 -9.58 19.34 1.98
CA LYS A 170 -9.55 20.56 2.80
C LYS A 170 -8.80 20.36 4.11
N TRP A 171 -8.91 19.20 4.73
CA TRP A 171 -8.31 18.96 6.03
C TRP A 171 -6.82 18.60 5.89
N LEU A 172 -6.48 17.66 5.01
CA LEU A 172 -5.13 17.11 4.92
C LEU A 172 -4.24 17.81 3.90
N PHE A 173 -4.78 18.20 2.76
CA PHE A 173 -3.97 18.79 1.69
C PHE A 173 -3.87 20.32 1.81
N GLU A 174 -4.76 20.94 2.58
CA GLU A 174 -4.81 22.41 2.74
C GLU A 174 -4.54 22.93 4.16
N LYS A 175 -4.76 22.13 5.23
CA LYS A 175 -4.71 22.65 6.61
C LYS A 175 -3.68 22.01 7.53
N GLU A 176 -3.48 20.70 7.47
CA GLU A 176 -2.65 19.98 8.44
C GLU A 176 -1.27 19.62 7.88
N GLU A 177 -0.20 19.91 8.61
CA GLU A 177 1.13 19.37 8.29
C GLU A 177 1.14 17.86 8.56
N ILE A 178 1.40 17.06 7.53
CA ILE A 178 1.22 15.61 7.62
C ILE A 178 2.33 14.85 6.92
N HIS A 179 2.67 13.70 7.50
CA HIS A 179 3.66 12.80 6.96
C HIS A 179 3.33 12.30 5.54
N PRO A 180 4.30 11.73 4.80
CA PRO A 180 4.06 11.21 3.46
C PRO A 180 2.89 10.22 3.46
N HIS A 181 1.95 10.42 2.54
CA HIS A 181 0.77 9.56 2.37
C HIS A 181 0.27 9.64 0.94
N LEU A 182 -0.57 8.68 0.54
CA LEU A 182 -1.28 8.68 -0.73
C LEU A 182 -2.78 8.57 -0.51
N LEU A 183 -3.55 9.42 -1.19
CA LEU A 183 -4.99 9.21 -1.31
C LEU A 183 -5.27 8.09 -2.29
N ILE A 184 -5.82 7.00 -1.78
CA ILE A 184 -6.13 5.80 -2.55
C ILE A 184 -7.63 5.64 -2.83
N GLN A 185 -8.49 6.27 -2.01
CA GLN A 185 -9.93 6.39 -2.27
C GLN A 185 -10.41 7.79 -1.89
N PRO A 186 -11.28 8.44 -2.69
CA PRO A 186 -11.80 9.77 -2.39
C PRO A 186 -12.77 9.74 -1.21
N GLN A 187 -13.21 10.93 -0.78
CA GLN A 187 -14.26 11.05 0.25
C GLN A 187 -15.45 10.09 0.04
N ASN A 188 -15.80 9.32 1.07
CA ASN A 188 -16.97 8.46 1.06
C ASN A 188 -17.64 8.38 2.45
N PRO A 189 -18.86 8.93 2.63
CA PRO A 189 -19.56 8.92 3.91
C PRO A 189 -20.29 7.60 4.24
N ALA A 190 -20.28 6.60 3.35
CA ALA A 190 -21.04 5.36 3.54
C ALA A 190 -20.49 4.47 4.66
N PHE A 191 -19.18 4.57 4.93
CA PHE A 191 -18.49 3.74 5.92
C PHE A 191 -17.53 4.59 6.75
N ASN A 192 -17.16 4.13 7.95
CA ASN A 192 -16.24 4.82 8.86
C ASN A 192 -14.86 4.12 8.90
N ALA A 193 -13.95 4.66 9.70
CA ALA A 193 -12.59 4.11 9.86
C ALA A 193 -12.56 2.66 10.39
N ILE A 194 -13.50 2.29 11.25
CA ILE A 194 -13.57 0.94 11.80
C ILE A 194 -14.01 -0.05 10.72
N ALA A 195 -15.03 0.31 9.93
CA ALA A 195 -15.45 -0.48 8.78
C ALA A 195 -14.31 -0.66 7.77
N ASP A 196 -13.58 0.41 7.44
CA ASP A 196 -12.40 0.34 6.55
C ASP A 196 -11.31 -0.59 7.10
N SER A 197 -11.08 -0.56 8.43
CA SER A 197 -10.07 -1.40 9.09
C SER A 197 -10.32 -2.90 8.92
N ILE A 198 -11.59 -3.32 8.79
CA ILE A 198 -11.96 -4.72 8.52
C ILE A 198 -12.27 -4.99 7.04
N GLY A 199 -12.14 -3.98 6.17
CA GLY A 199 -12.39 -4.09 4.74
C GLY A 199 -13.87 -4.01 4.34
N ASP A 200 -14.74 -3.42 5.16
CA ASP A 200 -16.13 -3.14 4.83
C ASP A 200 -16.26 -1.68 4.35
N ASP A 201 -16.52 -1.52 3.04
CA ASP A 201 -16.69 -0.23 2.38
C ASP A 201 -18.15 0.15 2.14
N THR A 202 -19.09 -0.60 2.72
CA THR A 202 -20.51 -0.52 2.37
C THR A 202 -21.38 0.16 3.43
N ARG A 203 -20.94 0.18 4.69
CA ARG A 203 -21.78 0.61 5.82
C ARG A 203 -21.03 1.26 6.96
N TRP A 204 -21.76 2.05 7.72
CA TRP A 204 -21.30 2.77 8.89
C TRP A 204 -21.59 1.96 10.16
N ILE A 205 -20.57 1.64 10.96
CA ILE A 205 -20.67 0.58 11.99
C ILE A 205 -20.41 1.04 13.43
N TRP A 206 -20.45 2.34 13.73
CA TRP A 206 -20.23 2.82 15.11
C TRP A 206 -21.22 2.22 16.12
N ASP A 207 -22.48 2.03 15.72
CA ASP A 207 -23.53 1.44 16.55
C ASP A 207 -23.29 -0.05 16.88
N GLU A 208 -22.42 -0.74 16.12
CA GLU A 208 -22.07 -2.15 16.37
C GLU A 208 -20.99 -2.30 17.46
N ILE A 209 -20.24 -1.23 17.74
CA ILE A 209 -19.19 -1.20 18.75
C ILE A 209 -19.78 -0.87 20.11
N GLY A 210 -20.64 0.15 20.15
CA GLY A 210 -21.28 0.64 21.38
C GLY A 210 -22.28 1.75 21.08
N ASP A 211 -22.53 2.60 22.07
CA ASP A 211 -23.41 3.77 21.88
C ASP A 211 -22.72 4.83 21.01
N ALA A 212 -23.13 4.94 19.74
CA ALA A 212 -22.54 5.89 18.79
C ALA A 212 -22.82 7.37 19.11
N HIS A 213 -23.68 7.67 20.09
CA HIS A 213 -23.85 9.03 20.59
C HIS A 213 -22.74 9.43 21.58
N LYS A 214 -21.93 8.49 22.06
CA LYS A 214 -20.74 8.80 22.86
C LYS A 214 -19.67 9.44 21.99
N GLU A 215 -18.95 10.40 22.57
CA GLU A 215 -17.79 11.04 21.91
C GLU A 215 -16.61 10.07 21.77
N HIS A 216 -16.50 9.08 22.67
CA HIS A 216 -15.43 8.10 22.72
C HIS A 216 -15.96 6.74 23.19
N PHE A 217 -15.35 5.67 22.68
CA PHE A 217 -15.62 4.30 23.12
C PHE A 217 -14.58 3.84 24.14
N GLU A 218 -14.99 2.93 25.00
CA GLU A 218 -14.12 2.23 25.93
C GLU A 218 -13.42 1.06 25.24
N LEU A 219 -12.27 0.64 25.79
CA LEU A 219 -11.47 -0.42 25.19
C LEU A 219 -12.24 -1.75 25.05
N PHE A 220 -13.00 -2.14 26.08
CA PHE A 220 -13.70 -3.42 26.07
C PHE A 220 -14.74 -3.50 24.93
N GLU A 221 -15.30 -2.36 24.48
CA GLU A 221 -16.27 -2.29 23.38
C GLU A 221 -15.57 -2.68 22.06
N PHE A 222 -14.33 -2.21 21.86
CA PHE A 222 -13.50 -2.60 20.72
C PHE A 222 -13.02 -4.04 20.77
N ASP A 223 -12.62 -4.53 21.96
CA ASP A 223 -12.21 -5.93 22.13
C ASP A 223 -13.34 -6.88 21.69
N GLN A 224 -14.55 -6.66 22.18
CA GLN A 224 -15.72 -7.47 21.83
C GLN A 224 -16.09 -7.36 20.35
N PHE A 225 -15.95 -6.18 19.76
CA PHE A 225 -16.21 -5.98 18.35
C PHE A 225 -15.22 -6.77 17.49
N TYR A 226 -13.91 -6.57 17.70
CA TYR A 226 -12.88 -7.19 16.88
C TYR A 226 -12.77 -8.71 17.09
N GLU A 227 -13.08 -9.22 18.29
CA GLU A 227 -13.17 -10.66 18.54
C GLU A 227 -14.26 -11.31 17.65
N LYS A 228 -15.43 -10.69 17.51
CA LYS A 228 -16.50 -11.16 16.61
C LYS A 228 -16.08 -11.12 15.14
N GLN A 229 -15.14 -10.25 14.77
CA GLN A 229 -14.57 -10.17 13.43
C GLN A 229 -13.40 -11.15 13.20
N GLY A 230 -13.07 -11.99 14.19
CA GLY A 230 -12.01 -12.98 14.10
C GLY A 230 -10.61 -12.40 14.34
N TYR A 231 -10.52 -11.29 15.08
CA TYR A 231 -9.25 -10.69 15.50
C TYR A 231 -9.05 -10.84 17.00
N ILE A 232 -7.79 -10.90 17.43
CA ILE A 232 -7.41 -10.93 18.84
C ILE A 232 -6.40 -9.81 19.12
N GLN A 233 -6.50 -9.20 20.29
CA GLN A 233 -5.53 -8.20 20.70
C GLN A 233 -4.16 -8.87 20.89
N ARG A 234 -3.14 -8.31 20.24
CA ARG A 234 -1.74 -8.72 20.45
C ARG A 234 -1.22 -8.12 21.75
N SER A 235 -0.48 -8.93 22.51
CA SER A 235 0.27 -8.45 23.68
C SER A 235 1.69 -8.04 23.28
N GLY A 236 2.26 -7.06 23.99
CA GLY A 236 3.64 -6.60 23.78
C GLY A 236 3.76 -5.42 22.81
N SER A 237 4.96 -5.24 22.25
CA SER A 237 5.24 -4.16 21.30
C SER A 237 4.54 -4.36 19.97
N MET A 238 4.09 -3.27 19.36
CA MET A 238 3.46 -3.27 18.05
C MET A 238 4.43 -3.81 16.99
N ASP A 239 3.98 -4.80 16.24
CA ASP A 239 4.74 -5.44 15.17
C ASP A 239 4.22 -4.96 13.82
N LEU A 240 4.96 -4.04 13.21
CA LEU A 240 4.55 -3.41 11.95
C LEU A 240 4.75 -4.32 10.72
N THR A 241 5.25 -5.54 10.92
CA THR A 241 5.50 -6.51 9.84
C THR A 241 4.34 -7.48 9.62
N VAL A 242 3.34 -7.47 10.51
CA VAL A 242 2.20 -8.38 10.48
C VAL A 242 0.95 -7.63 10.07
N GLU A 243 0.16 -8.24 9.17
CA GLU A 243 -1.16 -7.74 8.82
C GLU A 243 -2.03 -7.64 10.08
N SER A 244 -2.50 -6.44 10.37
CA SER A 244 -3.11 -6.16 11.66
C SER A 244 -3.96 -4.90 11.63
N ILE A 245 -4.88 -4.77 12.58
CA ILE A 245 -5.65 -3.56 12.80
C ILE A 245 -5.00 -2.78 13.93
N ILE A 246 -4.81 -1.49 13.72
CA ILE A 246 -4.22 -0.57 14.70
C ILE A 246 -5.30 0.39 15.17
N LEU A 247 -5.55 0.39 16.47
CA LEU A 247 -6.50 1.28 17.12
C LEU A 247 -5.80 2.53 17.64
N PHE A 248 -6.42 3.68 17.41
CA PHE A 248 -5.91 5.00 17.79
C PHE A 248 -6.77 5.61 18.90
N GLY A 249 -6.12 6.39 19.74
CA GLY A 249 -6.83 7.19 20.72
C GLY A 249 -5.94 8.06 21.60
N HIS A 250 -6.61 8.77 22.49
CA HIS A 250 -5.96 9.63 23.49
C HIS A 250 -5.97 8.97 24.86
N LYS A 251 -4.89 9.14 25.61
CA LYS A 251 -4.85 8.76 27.02
C LYS A 251 -5.04 10.00 27.89
N LYS A 252 -6.23 10.15 28.47
CA LYS A 252 -6.57 11.30 29.34
C LYS A 252 -6.98 10.79 30.72
N ASN A 253 -6.28 11.23 31.77
CA ASN A 253 -6.54 10.83 33.15
C ASN A 253 -6.62 9.30 33.38
N GLY A 254 -5.84 8.52 32.62
CA GLY A 254 -5.83 7.06 32.71
C GLY A 254 -6.94 6.35 31.92
N ILE A 255 -7.82 7.09 31.24
CA ILE A 255 -8.88 6.55 30.39
C ILE A 255 -8.46 6.68 28.92
N TYR A 256 -8.69 5.62 28.14
CA TYR A 256 -8.51 5.64 26.70
C TYR A 256 -9.75 6.21 26.01
N GLN A 257 -9.54 7.19 25.15
CA GLN A 257 -10.55 7.82 24.31
C GLN A 257 -10.33 7.36 22.87
N LEU A 258 -11.08 6.33 22.46
CA LEU A 258 -10.84 5.59 21.22
C LEU A 258 -11.88 6.00 20.16
N LYS A 259 -11.43 6.43 18.97
CA LYS A 259 -12.32 6.89 17.89
C LYS A 259 -11.81 6.67 16.45
N HIS A 260 -10.70 5.97 16.27
CA HIS A 260 -10.12 5.75 14.95
C HIS A 260 -9.37 4.43 14.87
N ALA A 261 -9.34 3.83 13.68
CA ALA A 261 -8.56 2.64 13.40
C ALA A 261 -8.13 2.61 11.94
N GLY A 262 -7.09 1.84 11.66
CA GLY A 262 -6.68 1.48 10.31
C GLY A 262 -6.05 0.11 10.32
N LYS A 263 -5.51 -0.31 9.17
CA LYS A 263 -4.91 -1.62 9.01
C LYS A 263 -3.51 -1.55 8.44
N ILE A 264 -2.59 -2.34 8.97
CA ILE A 264 -1.35 -2.69 8.30
C ILE A 264 -1.69 -3.79 7.31
N ASN A 265 -1.42 -3.56 6.03
CA ASN A 265 -1.62 -4.57 5.00
C ASN A 265 -0.43 -5.54 4.91
N GLU A 266 -0.59 -6.59 4.10
CA GLU A 266 0.43 -7.61 3.82
C GLU A 266 1.76 -7.06 3.26
N HIS A 267 1.78 -5.80 2.81
CA HIS A 267 2.96 -5.12 2.27
C HIS A 267 3.61 -4.17 3.28
N GLY A 268 3.08 -4.11 4.51
CA GLY A 268 3.61 -3.29 5.60
C GLY A 268 3.24 -1.81 5.51
N PHE A 269 2.31 -1.42 4.65
CA PHE A 269 1.74 -0.07 4.69
C PHE A 269 0.59 -0.01 5.68
N TYR A 270 0.46 1.13 6.35
CA TYR A 270 -0.72 1.43 7.15
C TYR A 270 -1.76 2.14 6.27
N GLN A 271 -2.98 1.63 6.24
CA GLN A 271 -4.11 2.22 5.54
C GLN A 271 -5.14 2.69 6.56
N SER A 272 -5.60 3.93 6.44
CA SER A 272 -6.65 4.45 7.31
C SER A 272 -7.61 5.40 6.59
N LYS A 273 -8.89 5.31 6.97
CA LYS A 273 -9.94 6.18 6.45
C LYS A 273 -10.19 7.37 7.38
N GLN A 274 -10.17 8.57 6.83
CA GLN A 274 -10.15 9.82 7.58
C GLN A 274 -11.57 10.34 7.86
N HIS A 275 -12.22 9.83 8.90
CA HIS A 275 -13.62 10.17 9.25
C HIS A 275 -14.59 9.91 8.06
N THR A 276 -15.34 10.91 7.61
CA THR A 276 -16.16 10.83 6.39
C THR A 276 -15.36 11.04 5.11
N GLY A 277 -14.08 11.40 5.24
CA GLY A 277 -13.10 11.60 4.18
C GLY A 277 -12.69 10.31 3.46
N GLY A 278 -11.62 10.44 2.69
CA GLY A 278 -11.05 9.38 1.88
C GLY A 278 -10.17 8.42 2.68
N THR A 279 -9.74 7.38 1.99
CA THR A 279 -8.82 6.38 2.53
C THR A 279 -7.40 6.69 2.06
N LEU A 280 -6.48 6.68 3.02
CA LEU A 280 -5.09 7.03 2.83
C LEU A 280 -4.17 5.84 3.08
N LEU A 281 -3.07 5.81 2.35
CA LEU A 281 -1.94 4.94 2.59
C LEU A 281 -0.81 5.73 3.24
N TRP A 282 -0.26 5.21 4.33
CA TRP A 282 0.78 5.80 5.17
C TRP A 282 1.95 4.82 5.30
N PRO A 283 3.17 5.30 5.63
CA PRO A 283 4.33 4.42 5.76
C PRO A 283 4.24 3.54 7.00
N ALA A 284 3.59 4.04 8.06
CA ALA A 284 3.38 3.35 9.33
C ALA A 284 2.24 4.04 10.11
N PRO A 285 1.67 3.40 11.15
CA PRO A 285 0.59 3.99 11.95
C PRO A 285 0.98 5.31 12.62
N ILE A 286 2.22 5.42 13.12
CA ILE A 286 2.71 6.65 13.76
C ILE A 286 2.67 7.87 12.84
N ALA A 287 2.64 7.67 11.51
CA ALA A 287 2.53 8.75 10.54
C ALA A 287 1.11 9.34 10.43
N ASP A 288 0.08 8.63 10.91
CA ASP A 288 -1.32 9.07 10.99
C ASP A 288 -1.68 9.66 12.37
N ALA A 289 -0.71 9.71 13.30
CA ALA A 289 -0.93 10.29 14.62
C ALA A 289 -1.17 11.79 14.51
N CYS A 290 -2.22 12.29 15.16
CA CYS A 290 -2.59 13.71 15.13
C CYS A 290 -3.46 14.09 16.34
N GLU A 291 -3.68 15.39 16.54
CA GLU A 291 -4.51 15.89 17.64
C GLU A 291 -5.95 15.33 17.57
N GLU A 292 -6.49 15.14 16.36
CA GLU A 292 -7.82 14.58 16.20
C GLU A 292 -7.84 13.12 16.69
N PHE A 293 -7.09 12.21 16.08
CA PHE A 293 -7.22 10.76 16.34
C PHE A 293 -6.39 10.23 17.50
N GLY A 294 -5.36 10.96 17.92
CA GLY A 294 -4.42 10.55 18.95
C GLY A 294 -3.29 9.70 18.39
N GLU A 295 -2.77 8.80 19.22
CA GLU A 295 -1.61 7.97 18.92
C GLU A 295 -2.04 6.51 18.66
N PRO A 296 -1.23 5.69 17.97
CA PRO A 296 -1.46 4.26 17.87
C PRO A 296 -1.30 3.60 19.25
N LEU A 297 -2.35 2.92 19.74
CA LEU A 297 -2.40 2.37 21.09
C LEU A 297 -2.35 0.85 21.12
N LEU A 298 -3.12 0.19 20.24
CA LEU A 298 -3.35 -1.25 20.31
C LEU A 298 -3.29 -1.88 18.93
N GLN A 299 -2.86 -3.14 18.91
CA GLN A 299 -2.77 -3.94 17.70
C GLN A 299 -3.63 -5.18 17.83
N TYR A 300 -4.46 -5.45 16.83
CA TYR A 300 -5.25 -6.65 16.70
C TYR A 300 -4.77 -7.45 15.48
N VAL A 301 -4.56 -8.75 15.65
CA VAL A 301 -4.14 -9.67 14.60
C VAL A 301 -5.23 -10.69 14.33
N ARG A 302 -5.26 -11.27 13.13
CA ARG A 302 -6.17 -12.39 12.86
C ARG A 302 -5.91 -13.52 13.84
N LYS A 303 -6.99 -14.11 14.36
CA LYS A 303 -6.89 -15.32 15.18
C LYS A 303 -6.41 -16.44 14.26
N GLU A 304 -5.20 -16.95 14.50
CA GLU A 304 -4.73 -18.13 13.78
C GLU A 304 -5.70 -19.28 14.03
N GLU A 305 -6.18 -19.92 12.97
CA GLU A 305 -6.93 -21.17 13.13
C GLU A 305 -5.99 -22.20 13.77
N PRO A 306 -6.43 -22.93 14.81
CA PRO A 306 -5.61 -24.00 15.35
C PRO A 306 -5.34 -24.99 14.21
N VAL A 307 -4.06 -25.19 13.89
CA VAL A 307 -3.63 -26.26 13.00
C VAL A 307 -4.14 -27.55 13.64
N GLU A 308 -5.12 -28.22 13.00
CA GLU A 308 -5.50 -29.57 13.41
C GLU A 308 -4.24 -30.43 13.35
N SER A 309 -3.72 -30.77 14.53
CA SER A 309 -2.67 -31.76 14.67
C SER A 309 -3.24 -33.06 14.11
N THR A 310 -2.81 -33.43 12.90
CA THR A 310 -3.01 -34.76 12.36
C THR A 310 -2.08 -35.71 13.11
N ASP A 311 -2.38 -35.94 14.38
CA ASP A 311 -1.85 -37.06 15.15
C ASP A 311 -2.42 -38.34 14.53
N THR A 312 -1.73 -38.83 13.50
CA THR A 312 -1.89 -40.18 12.99
C THR A 312 -1.22 -41.14 13.98
N ASN A 313 -1.87 -41.31 15.15
CA ASN A 313 -1.66 -42.50 15.96
C ASN A 313 -2.33 -43.68 15.26
N GLY A 314 -1.55 -44.41 14.47
CA GLY A 314 -1.90 -45.69 13.88
C GLY A 314 -0.90 -46.76 14.29
N SER A 315 -0.83 -47.08 15.58
CA SER A 315 -0.44 -48.43 15.98
C SER A 315 -1.67 -49.33 15.81
N ASP A 316 -1.59 -50.29 14.90
CA ASP A 316 -1.73 -51.72 15.26
C ASP A 316 -1.76 -52.60 14.01
N THR A 317 -0.71 -53.41 13.90
CA THR A 317 -0.66 -54.64 13.11
C THR A 317 -1.78 -55.60 13.54
N PRO A 318 -2.48 -56.22 12.57
CA PRO A 318 -2.60 -57.67 12.61
C PRO A 318 -2.46 -58.31 11.21
N GLY A 319 -1.62 -59.34 11.10
CA GLY A 319 -1.47 -60.16 9.89
C GLY A 319 -0.07 -60.72 9.72
#